data_AF-A0A383DQ50-F1
#
_entry.id   AF-A0A383DQ50-F1
#
_cell.length_a   1.000
_cell.length_b   1.000
_cell.length_c   1.000
_cell.angle_alpha   90.00
_cell.angle_beta   90.00
_cell.angle_gamma   90.00
#
_symmetry.space_group_name_H-M   'P 1'
#
loop_
_entity.id
_entity.type
_entity.pdbx_description
1 polymer ?
#
loop_
_entity_poly.entity_id
_entity_poly.type
_entity_poly.pdbx_seq_one_letter_code
_entity_poly.pdbx_strand_id
1 'polypeptide(L)' 'MVELESSQSMLCPACGHDNIPGSDACEDCGQNLAQTHGEGVEAEQADASIFQLPLSRLNPRKAECVSRRATISEAIAL' A
#
# COMPACT_ATOMS: atom_id res chain seq x y z
N MET A 1 29.30 -0.20 10.31
CA MET A 1 29.06 0.80 9.25
C MET A 1 28.07 0.14 8.31
N VAL A 2 26.78 0.33 8.57
CA VAL A 2 25.70 -0.25 7.75
C VAL A 2 25.22 0.86 6.83
N GLU A 3 25.75 0.88 5.62
CA GLU A 3 25.24 1.73 4.53
C GLU A 3 23.96 1.06 4.01
N LEU A 4 22.83 1.41 4.63
CA LEU A 4 21.49 1.06 4.19
C LEU A 4 20.92 2.25 3.41
N GLU A 5 21.53 2.58 2.29
CA GLU A 5 20.96 3.55 1.34
C GLU A 5 20.31 2.78 0.21
N SER A 6 19.08 2.32 0.47
CA SER A 6 18.11 2.10 -0.59
C SER A 6 17.21 3.32 -0.66
N SER A 7 17.82 4.50 -0.87
CA SER A 7 17.12 5.75 -1.16
C SER A 7 16.62 5.66 -2.59
N GLN A 8 15.49 4.98 -2.80
CA GLN A 8 14.83 4.99 -4.09
C GLN A 8 14.43 6.44 -4.34
N SER A 9 15.04 7.13 -5.30
CA SER A 9 14.68 8.50 -5.67
C SER A 9 13.46 8.47 -6.58
N MET A 10 12.52 9.42 -6.43
CA MET A 10 11.39 9.56 -7.34
C MET A 10 11.47 10.90 -8.07
N LEU A 11 11.74 10.87 -9.38
CA LEU A 11 11.81 12.08 -10.17
C LEU A 11 10.42 12.58 -10.51
N CYS A 12 10.16 13.87 -10.25
CA CYS A 12 8.93 14.52 -10.63
C CYS A 12 8.78 14.50 -12.17
N PRO A 13 7.68 13.97 -12.74
CA PRO A 13 7.49 13.93 -14.19
C PRO A 13 7.29 15.32 -14.82
N ALA A 14 6.93 16.32 -14.03
CA ALA A 14 6.68 17.68 -14.52
C ALA A 14 7.94 18.55 -14.59
N CYS A 15 8.87 18.39 -13.64
CA CYS A 15 10.05 19.27 -13.53
C CYS A 15 11.39 18.54 -13.36
N GLY A 16 11.37 17.22 -13.14
CA GLY A 16 12.57 16.41 -12.92
C GLY A 16 13.16 16.49 -11.52
N HIS A 17 12.53 17.21 -10.58
CA HIS A 17 13.00 17.30 -9.19
C HIS A 17 12.99 15.93 -8.51
N ASP A 18 14.06 15.62 -7.79
CA ASP A 18 14.19 14.38 -7.03
C ASP A 18 13.44 14.49 -5.70
N ASN A 19 12.31 13.79 -5.60
CA ASN A 19 11.46 13.77 -4.43
C ASN A 19 11.68 12.48 -3.63
N ILE A 20 11.33 12.54 -2.34
CA ILE A 20 11.26 11.38 -1.47
C ILE A 20 10.06 10.50 -1.90
N PRO A 21 10.22 9.17 -2.06
CA PRO A 21 9.10 8.26 -2.27
C PRO A 21 8.06 8.40 -1.17
N GLY A 22 6.79 8.48 -1.57
CA GLY A 22 5.68 8.75 -0.65
C GLY A 22 5.27 10.22 -0.59
N SER A 23 5.98 11.16 -1.22
CA SER A 23 5.57 12.57 -1.24
C SER A 23 4.30 12.79 -2.08
N ASP A 24 3.26 13.41 -1.51
CA ASP A 24 1.99 13.66 -2.20
C ASP A 24 2.09 14.78 -3.26
N ALA A 25 3.11 15.62 -3.17
CA ALA A 25 3.37 16.71 -4.12
C ALA A 25 4.86 16.95 -4.32
N CYS A 26 5.22 17.52 -5.47
CA CYS A 26 6.59 17.91 -5.76
C CYS A 26 7.00 19.08 -4.87
N GLU A 27 8.10 18.93 -4.14
CA GLU A 27 8.60 19.98 -3.24
C GLU A 27 9.10 21.23 -3.98
N ASP A 28 9.42 21.11 -5.28
CA ASP A 28 9.89 22.22 -6.11
C ASP A 28 8.76 22.90 -6.91
N CYS A 29 8.00 22.13 -7.69
CA CYS A 29 7.00 22.69 -8.60
C CYS A 29 5.54 22.56 -8.13
N GLY A 30 5.29 21.84 -7.02
CA GLY A 30 3.94 21.62 -6.48
C GLY A 30 3.05 20.65 -7.26
N GLN A 31 3.56 19.99 -8.30
CA GLN A 31 2.83 18.95 -9.05
C GLN A 31 2.34 17.86 -8.09
N ASN A 32 1.09 17.42 -8.21
CA ASN A 32 0.58 16.30 -7.42
C ASN A 32 1.30 14.99 -7.82
N LEU A 33 1.88 14.31 -6.82
CA LEU A 33 2.60 13.04 -6.94
C LEU A 33 1.90 11.90 -6.18
N ALA A 34 0.80 12.18 -5.47
CA ALA A 34 0.00 11.15 -4.80
C ALA A 34 -0.56 10.10 -5.80
N GLN A 35 -0.74 10.47 -7.07
CA GLN A 35 -1.15 9.54 -8.12
C GLN A 35 -0.02 8.59 -8.55
N THR A 36 1.25 9.02 -8.45
CA THR A 36 2.40 8.19 -8.86
C THR A 36 2.70 7.05 -7.89
N HIS A 37 2.15 7.07 -6.66
CA HIS A 37 2.20 5.93 -5.73
C HIS A 37 1.18 4.81 -6.06
N GLY A 38 0.34 5.01 -7.07
CA GLY A 38 -0.61 4.01 -7.59
C GLY A 38 -0.12 3.30 -8.85
N GLU A 39 0.98 3.72 -9.46
CA GLU A 39 1.53 3.14 -10.69
C GLU A 39 2.50 1.98 -10.36
N GLY A 40 1.99 1.04 -9.56
CA GLY A 40 2.58 -0.28 -9.31
C GLY A 40 1.76 -1.42 -9.91
N VAL A 41 0.67 -1.09 -10.58
CA VAL A 41 -0.01 -1.91 -11.59
C VAL A 41 -0.62 -0.89 -12.53
N GLU A 42 -0.26 -0.93 -13.81
CA GLU A 42 -1.14 -0.39 -14.85
C GLU A 42 -2.57 -0.77 -14.46
N ALA A 43 -3.55 0.14 -14.49
CA ALA A 43 -4.95 -0.24 -14.21
C ALA A 43 -5.41 -1.40 -15.15
N GLU A 44 -4.73 -1.58 -16.28
CA GLU A 44 -4.82 -2.72 -17.20
C GLU A 44 -4.27 -4.07 -16.62
N GLN A 45 -3.36 -4.04 -15.65
CA GLN A 45 -2.74 -5.19 -14.98
C GLN A 45 -3.16 -5.40 -13.53
N ALA A 46 -3.91 -4.47 -12.94
CA ALA A 46 -4.83 -4.81 -11.87
C ALA A 46 -5.91 -5.69 -12.50
N ASP A 47 -5.57 -6.98 -12.68
CA ASP A 47 -6.43 -8.00 -13.27
C ASP A 47 -7.86 -7.74 -12.80
N ALA A 48 -8.80 -7.47 -13.70
CA ALA A 48 -10.20 -7.23 -13.35
C ALA A 48 -10.74 -8.35 -12.45
N SER A 49 -10.07 -9.50 -12.44
CA SER A 49 -10.21 -10.55 -11.45
C SER A 49 -10.06 -10.08 -10.00
N ILE A 50 -9.26 -9.11 -9.60
CA ILE A 50 -9.18 -8.63 -8.20
C ILE A 50 -10.56 -8.19 -7.70
N PHE A 51 -11.34 -7.50 -8.54
CA PHE A 51 -12.69 -7.05 -8.20
C PHE A 51 -13.75 -8.14 -8.33
N GLN A 52 -13.44 -9.24 -9.02
CA GLN A 52 -14.37 -10.35 -9.28
C GLN A 52 -14.02 -11.62 -8.51
N LEU A 53 -12.82 -11.70 -7.92
CA LEU A 53 -12.28 -12.86 -7.23
C LEU A 53 -13.00 -12.96 -5.88
N PRO A 54 -13.78 -14.03 -5.65
CA PRO A 54 -14.40 -14.22 -4.35
C PRO A 54 -13.33 -14.31 -3.27
N LEU A 55 -13.51 -13.60 -2.15
CA LEU A 55 -12.58 -13.63 -1.02
C LEU A 55 -12.31 -15.06 -0.51
N SER A 56 -13.26 -15.99 -0.72
CA SER A 56 -13.07 -17.40 -0.40
C SER A 56 -11.90 -18.06 -1.14
N ARG A 57 -11.49 -17.56 -2.31
CA ARG A 57 -10.31 -18.07 -3.05
C ARG A 57 -8.98 -17.72 -2.38
N LEU A 58 -8.95 -16.72 -1.51
CA LEU A 58 -7.77 -16.37 -0.72
C LEU A 58 -7.55 -17.34 0.45
N ASN A 59 -8.42 -18.35 0.59
CA ASN A 59 -8.41 -19.33 1.67
C ASN A 59 -8.25 -18.68 3.06
N PRO A 60 -9.09 -17.69 3.41
CA PRO A 60 -8.98 -16.99 4.69
C PRO A 60 -9.17 -17.95 5.86
N ARG A 61 -8.60 -17.62 7.02
CA ARG A 61 -8.86 -18.37 8.26
C ARG A 61 -10.37 -18.39 8.53
N LYS A 62 -10.82 -19.49 9.15
CA LYS A 62 -12.20 -19.63 9.59
C LYS A 62 -12.54 -18.51 10.58
N ALA A 63 -13.71 -17.90 10.43
CA ALA A 63 -14.19 -16.90 11.38
C ALA A 63 -14.27 -17.50 12.79
N GLU A 64 -13.74 -16.78 13.76
CA GLU A 64 -13.73 -17.16 15.18
C GLU A 64 -14.64 -16.23 15.96
N CYS A 65 -15.51 -16.80 16.79
CA CYS A 65 -16.45 -16.04 17.60
C CYS A 65 -15.93 -15.94 19.03
N VAL A 66 -15.87 -14.72 19.55
CA VAL A 66 -15.60 -14.45 20.97
C VAL A 66 -16.88 -13.98 21.67
N SER A 67 -16.91 -14.13 23.00
CA SER A 67 -18.03 -13.63 23.79
C SER A 67 -18.07 -12.08 23.77
N ARG A 68 -19.25 -11.48 23.95
CA ARG A 68 -19.39 -10.01 24.08
C ARG A 68 -18.61 -9.41 25.25
N ARG A 69 -18.21 -10.23 26.23
CA ARG A 69 -17.43 -9.82 27.40
C ARG A 69 -15.98 -10.29 27.33
N ALA A 70 -15.55 -10.88 26.21
CA ALA A 70 -14.18 -11.34 26.04
C ALA A 70 -13.23 -10.15 26.13
N THR A 71 -12.12 -10.36 26.81
CA THR A 71 -11.03 -9.40 26.88
C THR A 71 -10.24 -9.39 25.57
N ILE A 72 -9.49 -8.31 25.34
CA ILE A 72 -8.58 -8.20 24.19
C ILE A 72 -7.56 -9.35 24.20
N SER A 73 -7.04 -9.72 25.37
CA SER A 73 -6.07 -10.81 25.50
C SER A 73 -6.64 -12.16 25.06
N GLU A 74 -7.90 -12.44 25.38
CA GLU A 74 -8.57 -13.68 24.96
C GLU A 74 -8.83 -13.70 23.46
N ALA A 75 -9.15 -12.55 22.84
CA ALA A 75 -9.40 -12.45 21.41
C ALA A 75 -8.14 -12.56 20.54
N ILE A 76 -7.00 -12.04 21.00
CA ILE A 76 -5.72 -12.10 20.27
C ILE A 76 -5.06 -13.49 20.41
N ALA A 77 -5.43 -14.29 21.42
CA ALA A 77 -4.88 -15.63 21.64
C ALA A 77 -5.46 -16.73 20.72
N LEU A 78 -6.35 -16.38 19.79
CA LEU A 78 -7.00 -17.26 18.81
C LEU A 78 -6.18 -17.38 17.51
#